data_AF-A0A2A6CRW0-F1
#
_entry.id   AF-A0A2A6CRW0-F1
#
_cell.length_a   1.000
_cell.length_b   1.000
_cell.length_c   1.000
_cell.angle_alpha   90.00
_cell.angle_beta   90.00
_cell.angle_gamma   90.00
#
_symmetry.space_group_name_H-M   'P 1'
#
loop_
_entity.id
_entity.type
_entity.pdbx_description
1 polymer ?
#
loop_
_entity_poly.entity_id
_entity_poly.type
_entity_poly.pdbx_seq_one_letter_code
_entity_poly.pdbx_strand_id
1 'polypeptide(L)'
;MASNETSLRFGLGVDRAFLYEVFEYYRIILPIFNTLTLHPTMLLLLHDSKAMASDIRLGYLLNELALIFFDWTFSFALRMYPIMPYSAFFCGGPICEMIGQRWIHMLVLSVIITANIPCFLYLTMSMHKNTSSGLQSTLKITNRCTRDPNGEPELRWLVDRGGKLFVFGTFGQSQYFHKELFILGASILTNAPVPIIITFDAVNNLKSMRTANLSNKTAKMTQQLLSLFIIQLNLAMLSMVIPLTVLFSPFLVDLTEKIPGPAHLITRIFVLIFLTADSFQFPLVFILKCSGGGKANFVARFRRIFKKGTEPVLVSAFNSSPTSDFTRT
;
A
#
# COMPACT_ATOMS: atom_id res chain seq x y z
N MET A 1 40.80 9.08 -22.70
CA MET A 1 41.07 8.04 -21.68
C MET A 1 39.73 7.54 -21.18
N ALA A 2 39.48 6.23 -21.18
CA ALA A 2 38.39 5.69 -20.37
C ALA A 2 38.85 5.71 -18.92
N SER A 3 38.11 6.41 -18.05
CA SER A 3 38.25 6.18 -16.61
C SER A 3 37.85 4.74 -16.32
N ASN A 4 38.67 3.99 -15.56
CA ASN A 4 38.21 2.75 -14.95
C ASN A 4 36.99 3.10 -14.11
N GLU A 5 35.78 2.75 -14.56
CA GLU A 5 34.59 2.91 -13.75
C GLU A 5 34.80 2.07 -12.48
N THR A 6 34.82 2.74 -11.34
CA THR A 6 34.97 2.09 -10.03
C THR A 6 33.73 1.23 -9.80
N SER A 7 33.85 -0.06 -10.15
CA SER A 7 32.74 -1.01 -10.23
C SER A 7 31.90 -0.95 -8.96
N LEU A 8 30.71 -0.36 -9.08
CA LEU A 8 29.86 -0.02 -7.94
C LEU A 8 29.40 -1.32 -7.27
N ARG A 9 29.75 -1.46 -5.99
CA ARG A 9 29.51 -2.67 -5.19
C ARG A 9 28.02 -3.00 -5.11
N PHE A 10 27.72 -4.25 -4.77
CA PHE A 10 26.35 -4.75 -4.53
C PHE A 10 25.37 -4.61 -5.70
N GLY A 11 25.88 -4.48 -6.94
CA GLY A 11 25.05 -4.35 -8.16
C GLY A 11 24.61 -2.93 -8.50
N LEU A 12 25.05 -1.91 -7.75
CA LEU A 12 24.62 -0.51 -7.91
C LEU A 12 24.83 0.08 -9.32
N GLY A 13 25.71 -0.50 -10.15
CA GLY A 13 25.83 -0.14 -11.56
C GLY A 13 24.55 -0.42 -12.36
N VAL A 14 23.89 -1.56 -12.12
CA VAL A 14 22.61 -1.94 -12.76
C VAL A 14 21.48 -1.02 -12.29
N ASP A 15 21.52 -0.61 -11.01
CA ASP A 15 20.55 0.32 -10.46
C ASP A 15 20.66 1.71 -11.09
N ARG A 16 21.89 2.23 -11.21
CA ARG A 16 22.19 3.52 -11.84
C ARG A 16 21.84 3.54 -13.34
N ALA A 17 22.14 2.47 -14.06
CA ALA A 17 22.03 2.40 -15.52
C ALA A 17 20.67 1.92 -16.06
N PHE A 18 19.81 1.33 -15.22
CA PHE A 18 18.52 0.79 -15.66
C PHE A 18 17.44 0.81 -14.58
N LEU A 19 17.70 0.19 -13.42
CA LEU A 19 16.62 -0.13 -12.48
C LEU A 19 15.95 1.11 -11.88
N TYR A 20 16.72 2.15 -11.57
CA TYR A 20 16.19 3.41 -11.04
C TYR A 20 15.19 4.05 -12.01
N GLU A 21 15.53 4.15 -13.29
CA GLU A 21 14.75 4.88 -14.30
C GLU A 21 13.44 4.13 -14.64
N VAL A 22 13.51 2.80 -14.72
CA VAL A 22 12.31 1.95 -14.85
C VAL A 22 11.37 2.13 -13.65
N PHE A 23 11.88 2.16 -12.42
CA PHE A 23 11.04 2.38 -11.25
C PHE A 23 10.51 3.81 -11.12
N GLU A 24 11.25 4.85 -11.50
CA GLU A 24 10.73 6.22 -11.52
C GLU A 24 9.59 6.37 -12.54
N TYR A 25 9.78 5.87 -13.76
CA TYR A 25 8.72 5.85 -14.78
C TYR A 25 7.48 5.07 -14.32
N TYR A 26 7.68 3.88 -13.74
CA TYR A 26 6.60 3.06 -13.17
C TYR A 26 5.84 3.84 -12.09
N ARG A 27 6.54 4.42 -11.11
CA ARG A 27 5.96 5.17 -9.97
C ARG A 27 5.20 6.44 -10.35
N ILE A 28 5.46 7.03 -11.52
CA ILE A 28 4.68 8.17 -12.02
C ILE A 28 3.36 7.67 -12.62
N ILE A 29 3.38 6.58 -13.38
CA ILE A 29 2.20 6.03 -14.06
C ILE A 29 1.28 5.26 -13.12
N LEU A 30 1.85 4.56 -12.13
CA LEU A 30 1.13 3.68 -11.20
C LEU A 30 -0.01 4.36 -10.42
N PRO A 31 0.22 5.45 -9.66
CA PRO A 31 -0.84 6.10 -8.88
C PRO A 31 -1.90 6.71 -9.79
N ILE A 32 -1.53 7.17 -10.99
CA ILE A 32 -2.46 7.70 -11.99
C ILE A 32 -3.38 6.57 -12.48
N PHE A 33 -2.82 5.42 -12.87
CA PHE A 33 -3.59 4.26 -13.29
C PHE A 33 -4.52 3.75 -12.18
N ASN A 34 -4.03 3.64 -10.95
CA ASN A 34 -4.82 3.18 -9.80
C ASN A 34 -5.97 4.15 -9.48
N THR A 35 -5.69 5.45 -9.43
CA THR A 35 -6.67 6.50 -9.11
C THR A 35 -7.73 6.68 -10.19
N LEU A 36 -7.41 6.41 -11.47
CA LEU A 36 -8.36 6.52 -12.57
C LEU A 36 -9.11 5.23 -12.88
N THR A 37 -8.60 4.05 -12.50
CA THR A 37 -9.20 2.75 -12.89
C THR A 37 -9.60 1.87 -11.72
N LEU A 38 -8.66 1.50 -10.83
CA LEU A 38 -8.90 0.51 -9.78
C LEU A 38 -9.75 1.09 -8.63
N HIS A 39 -9.32 2.22 -8.07
CA HIS A 39 -10.00 2.83 -6.93
C HIS A 39 -11.43 3.28 -7.25
N PRO A 40 -11.73 3.95 -8.39
CA PRO A 40 -13.11 4.25 -8.77
C PRO A 40 -13.95 2.98 -8.99
N THR A 41 -13.36 1.92 -9.54
CA THR A 41 -14.07 0.64 -9.73
C THR A 41 -14.43 -0.01 -8.38
N MET A 42 -13.51 -0.01 -7.41
CA MET A 42 -13.79 -0.52 -6.06
C MET A 42 -14.86 0.34 -5.35
N LEU A 43 -14.74 1.67 -5.39
CA LEU A 43 -15.72 2.58 -4.77
C LEU A 43 -17.12 2.44 -5.39
N LEU A 44 -17.24 2.30 -6.72
CA LEU A 44 -18.52 2.06 -7.40
C LEU A 44 -19.13 0.70 -7.02
N LEU A 45 -18.31 -0.36 -6.94
CA LEU A 45 -18.78 -1.67 -6.48
C LEU A 45 -19.22 -1.65 -5.01
N LEU A 46 -18.55 -0.85 -4.17
CA LEU A 46 -18.86 -0.69 -2.75
C LEU A 46 -20.16 0.11 -2.54
N HIS A 47 -20.35 1.19 -3.28
CA HIS A 47 -21.58 1.99 -3.31
C HIS A 47 -22.81 1.12 -3.66
N ASP A 48 -22.72 0.37 -4.75
CA ASP A 48 -23.80 -0.47 -5.25
C ASP A 48 -24.06 -1.73 -4.38
N SER A 49 -23.18 -2.04 -3.43
CA SER A 49 -23.26 -3.22 -2.55
C SER A 49 -24.29 -3.05 -1.43
N LYS A 50 -25.57 -3.04 -1.78
CA LYS A 50 -26.70 -2.95 -0.82
C LYS A 50 -26.69 -4.03 0.27
N ALA A 51 -26.00 -5.16 0.04
CA ALA A 51 -25.96 -6.30 0.96
C ALA A 51 -24.88 -6.22 2.06
N MET A 52 -23.99 -5.21 2.03
CA MET A 52 -22.94 -5.02 3.03
C MET A 52 -23.39 -4.04 4.13
N ALA A 53 -23.02 -4.28 5.39
CA ALA A 53 -23.34 -3.37 6.50
C ALA A 53 -22.68 -1.99 6.33
N SER A 54 -23.29 -0.95 6.90
CA SER A 54 -22.81 0.45 6.86
C SER A 54 -21.35 0.58 7.28
N ASP A 55 -21.02 0.00 8.43
CA ASP A 55 -19.74 0.15 9.11
C ASP A 55 -18.62 -0.52 8.32
N ILE A 56 -18.93 -1.65 7.68
CA ILE A 56 -18.00 -2.36 6.78
C ILE A 56 -17.79 -1.55 5.48
N ARG A 57 -18.83 -0.91 4.94
CA ARG A 57 -18.68 0.01 3.79
C ARG A 57 -17.85 1.23 4.16
N LEU A 58 -18.05 1.81 5.34
CA LEU A 58 -17.23 2.93 5.84
C LEU A 58 -15.77 2.49 6.04
N GLY A 59 -15.54 1.29 6.58
CA GLY A 59 -14.20 0.70 6.71
C GLY A 59 -13.48 0.54 5.37
N TYR A 60 -14.15 -0.02 4.35
CA TYR A 60 -13.57 -0.12 3.01
C TYR A 60 -13.36 1.25 2.35
N LEU A 61 -14.29 2.21 2.53
CA LEU A 61 -14.14 3.57 2.00
C LEU A 61 -12.92 4.29 2.61
N LEU A 62 -12.77 4.23 3.94
CA LEU A 62 -11.63 4.83 4.64
C LEU A 62 -10.30 4.14 4.27
N ASN A 63 -10.30 2.82 4.15
CA ASN A 63 -9.13 2.05 3.68
C ASN A 63 -8.74 2.44 2.24
N GLU A 64 -9.72 2.58 1.34
CA GLU A 64 -9.46 2.94 -0.06
C GLU A 64 -8.95 4.38 -0.19
N LEU A 65 -9.51 5.32 0.57
CA LEU A 65 -9.00 6.70 0.64
C LEU A 65 -7.58 6.78 1.21
N ALA A 66 -7.25 5.94 2.21
CA ALA A 66 -5.89 5.82 2.73
C ALA A 66 -4.93 5.23 1.70
N LEU A 67 -5.32 4.18 0.96
CA LEU A 67 -4.52 3.62 -0.14
C LEU A 67 -4.27 4.64 -1.25
N ILE A 68 -5.29 5.39 -1.71
CA ILE A 68 -5.11 6.48 -2.68
C ILE A 68 -4.09 7.50 -2.16
N PHE A 69 -4.26 7.98 -0.92
CA PHE A 69 -3.37 8.97 -0.33
C PHE A 69 -1.93 8.46 -0.20
N PHE A 70 -1.76 7.20 0.18
CA PHE A 70 -0.47 6.52 0.25
C PHE A 70 0.19 6.41 -1.13
N ASP A 71 -0.54 5.98 -2.16
CA ASP A 71 -0.05 5.86 -3.54
C ASP A 71 0.53 7.17 -4.07
N TRP A 72 -0.23 8.26 -3.95
CA TRP A 72 0.23 9.58 -4.36
C TRP A 72 1.42 10.05 -3.52
N THR A 73 1.41 9.82 -2.21
CA THR A 73 2.46 10.36 -1.35
C THR A 73 3.78 9.59 -1.49
N PHE A 74 3.74 8.26 -1.57
CA PHE A 74 4.94 7.44 -1.80
C PHE A 74 5.46 7.54 -3.23
N SER A 75 4.58 7.37 -4.22
CA SER A 75 5.00 7.18 -5.62
C SER A 75 5.28 8.50 -6.34
N PHE A 76 4.51 9.55 -6.06
CA PHE A 76 4.68 10.86 -6.69
C PHE A 76 5.36 11.90 -5.77
N ALA A 77 4.88 12.05 -4.53
CA ALA A 77 5.27 13.19 -3.69
C ALA A 77 6.63 13.03 -2.97
N LEU A 78 7.01 11.80 -2.62
CA LEU A 78 8.32 11.45 -2.03
C LEU A 78 9.25 10.73 -3.04
N ARG A 79 8.72 9.82 -3.88
CA ARG A 79 9.51 8.99 -4.82
C ARG A 79 10.62 8.16 -4.15
N MET A 80 10.43 7.71 -2.90
CA MET A 80 11.51 7.10 -2.10
C MET A 80 12.12 5.85 -2.73
N TYR A 81 13.41 5.84 -3.05
CA TYR A 81 14.13 4.68 -3.57
C TYR A 81 15.09 4.11 -2.49
N PRO A 82 14.87 2.88 -1.98
CA PRO A 82 15.73 2.25 -0.99
C PRO A 82 17.04 1.74 -1.62
N ILE A 83 18.17 1.90 -0.93
CA ILE A 83 19.51 1.66 -1.51
C ILE A 83 20.17 0.43 -0.83
N MET A 84 19.50 -0.71 -0.85
CA MET A 84 20.01 -1.93 -0.19
C MET A 84 21.35 -2.40 -0.83
N PRO A 85 22.37 -2.79 -0.05
CA PRO A 85 22.34 -3.09 1.39
C PRO A 85 22.64 -1.91 2.32
N TYR A 86 22.92 -0.71 1.80
CA TYR A 86 23.18 0.46 2.64
C TYR A 86 21.95 0.76 3.50
N SER A 87 22.18 1.24 4.73
CA SER A 87 21.14 1.77 5.60
C SER A 87 20.71 3.17 5.11
N ALA A 88 20.20 3.23 3.87
CA ALA A 88 20.01 4.49 3.15
C ALA A 88 18.80 4.48 2.20
N PHE A 89 18.18 5.64 2.07
CA PHE A 89 17.08 5.93 1.15
C PHE A 89 17.39 7.20 0.35
N PHE A 90 17.11 7.16 -0.95
CA PHE A 90 17.06 8.34 -1.81
C PHE A 90 15.62 8.88 -1.86
N CYS A 91 15.45 10.20 -1.89
CA CYS A 91 14.15 10.84 -2.04
C CYS A 91 14.21 11.98 -3.07
N GLY A 92 13.47 11.84 -4.17
CA GLY A 92 13.47 12.77 -5.31
C GLY A 92 12.10 13.36 -5.65
N GLY A 93 11.12 13.27 -4.76
CA GLY A 93 9.79 13.86 -4.95
C GLY A 93 9.67 15.29 -4.41
N PRO A 94 8.66 16.07 -4.86
CA PRO A 94 8.50 17.49 -4.49
C PRO A 94 8.46 17.78 -2.98
N ILE A 95 7.87 16.90 -2.16
CA ILE A 95 7.88 17.07 -0.70
C ILE A 95 9.32 16.97 -0.15
N CYS A 96 10.13 16.08 -0.72
CA CYS A 96 11.54 15.95 -0.38
C CYS A 96 12.40 17.09 -0.93
N GLU A 97 11.97 17.86 -1.92
CA GLU A 97 12.62 19.11 -2.30
C GLU A 97 12.26 20.25 -1.32
N MET A 98 10.96 20.46 -1.09
CA MET A 98 10.41 21.53 -0.25
C MET A 98 10.88 21.47 1.21
N ILE A 99 10.96 20.28 1.80
CA ILE A 99 11.34 20.12 3.21
C ILE A 99 12.87 20.25 3.34
N GLY A 100 13.35 21.29 4.01
CA GLY A 100 14.80 21.46 4.26
C GLY A 100 15.37 20.49 5.31
N GLN A 101 14.57 20.09 6.30
CA GLN A 101 15.08 19.44 7.52
C GLN A 101 14.84 17.92 7.54
N ARG A 102 15.89 17.13 7.78
CA ARG A 102 15.85 15.65 7.70
C ARG A 102 14.79 15.01 8.61
N TRP A 103 14.65 15.48 9.86
CA TRP A 103 13.70 14.91 10.82
C TRP A 103 12.23 15.07 10.40
N ILE A 104 11.88 16.15 9.70
CA ILE A 104 10.51 16.38 9.22
C ILE A 104 10.15 15.35 8.15
N HIS A 105 11.07 14.99 7.25
CA HIS A 105 10.83 13.93 6.26
C HIS A 105 10.52 12.59 6.93
N MET A 106 11.30 12.21 7.95
CA MET A 106 11.10 10.94 8.66
C MET A 106 9.82 10.96 9.50
N LEU A 107 9.45 12.11 10.07
CA LEU A 107 8.17 12.29 10.74
C LEU A 107 6.99 12.16 9.75
N VAL A 108 7.05 12.85 8.61
CA VAL A 108 6.04 12.78 7.54
C VAL A 108 5.90 11.34 7.04
N LEU A 109 7.02 10.68 6.70
CA LEU A 109 7.04 9.27 6.29
C LEU A 109 6.42 8.35 7.34
N SER A 110 6.84 8.49 8.61
CA SER A 110 6.31 7.70 9.72
C SER A 110 4.82 7.93 9.89
N VAL A 111 4.33 9.17 9.76
CA VAL A 111 2.91 9.50 9.84
C VAL A 111 2.13 8.88 8.68
N ILE A 112 2.63 8.91 7.45
CA ILE A 112 1.93 8.30 6.29
C ILE A 112 1.83 6.77 6.45
N ILE A 113 2.94 6.09 6.79
CA ILE A 113 2.93 4.63 7.06
C ILE A 113 1.97 4.32 8.22
N THR A 114 2.06 5.10 9.30
CA THR A 114 1.24 4.88 10.50
C THR A 114 -0.22 5.23 10.26
N ALA A 115 -0.58 6.12 9.34
CA ALA A 115 -1.97 6.51 9.07
C ALA A 115 -2.78 5.41 8.35
N ASN A 116 -2.15 4.66 7.44
CA ASN A 116 -2.81 3.52 6.78
C ASN A 116 -3.21 2.43 7.78
N ILE A 117 -2.41 2.23 8.84
CA ILE A 117 -2.57 1.11 9.76
C ILE A 117 -3.90 1.21 10.55
N PRO A 118 -4.30 2.32 11.19
CA PRO A 118 -5.63 2.51 11.77
C PRO A 118 -6.78 2.32 10.78
N CYS A 119 -6.64 2.67 9.51
CA CYS A 119 -7.69 2.43 8.51
C CYS A 119 -7.86 0.93 8.25
N PHE A 120 -6.77 0.21 8.04
CA PHE A 120 -6.78 -1.24 7.86
C PHE A 120 -7.20 -1.98 9.15
N LEU A 121 -6.76 -1.52 10.32
CA LEU A 121 -7.17 -2.05 11.62
C LEU A 121 -8.63 -1.73 11.93
N TYR A 122 -9.17 -0.57 11.54
CA TYR A 122 -10.59 -0.24 11.71
C TYR A 122 -11.47 -1.14 10.81
N LEU A 123 -11.08 -1.37 9.56
CA LEU A 123 -11.73 -2.34 8.68
C LEU A 123 -11.65 -3.75 9.27
N THR A 124 -10.46 -4.18 9.68
CA THR A 124 -10.21 -5.48 10.33
C THR A 124 -11.02 -5.67 11.61
N MET A 125 -11.09 -4.67 12.49
CA MET A 125 -11.87 -4.69 13.74
C MET A 125 -13.37 -4.62 13.47
N SER A 126 -13.81 -3.91 12.44
CA SER A 126 -15.22 -3.86 12.03
C SER A 126 -15.68 -5.21 11.44
N MET A 127 -14.83 -5.85 10.63
CA MET A 127 -15.04 -7.23 10.15
C MET A 127 -15.02 -8.24 11.31
N HIS A 128 -14.05 -8.11 12.21
CA HIS A 128 -13.93 -8.93 13.41
C HIS A 128 -15.18 -8.82 14.26
N LYS A 129 -15.54 -7.62 14.74
CA LYS A 129 -16.74 -7.36 15.58
C LYS A 129 -18.04 -7.97 15.01
N ASN A 130 -18.23 -7.90 13.68
CA ASN A 130 -19.40 -8.49 13.01
C ASN A 130 -19.34 -10.03 12.87
N THR A 131 -18.20 -10.64 13.22
CA THR A 131 -17.92 -12.09 13.22
C THR A 131 -17.68 -12.64 14.65
N SER A 132 -17.29 -11.79 15.61
CA SER A 132 -16.65 -12.15 16.89
C SER A 132 -17.36 -11.60 18.13
N SER A 133 -18.58 -11.06 17.99
CA SER A 133 -19.37 -10.45 19.06
C SER A 133 -19.57 -11.40 20.25
N GLY A 134 -18.65 -11.36 21.22
CA GLY A 134 -18.58 -12.32 22.33
C GLY A 134 -17.41 -12.15 23.32
N LEU A 135 -16.25 -11.61 22.93
CA LEU A 135 -15.04 -11.54 23.81
C LEU A 135 -14.32 -10.17 23.77
N GLN A 136 -13.51 -9.86 24.80
CA GLN A 136 -12.74 -8.61 24.99
C GLN A 136 -11.28 -8.87 25.40
N SER A 137 -10.36 -7.95 25.08
CA SER A 137 -8.97 -7.88 25.58
C SER A 137 -8.32 -6.50 25.30
N THR A 138 -7.28 -6.10 26.05
CA THR A 138 -6.66 -4.75 26.00
C THR A 138 -5.18 -4.75 26.42
N LEU A 139 -4.29 -3.95 25.79
CA LEU A 139 -2.88 -3.75 26.22
C LEU A 139 -2.26 -2.42 25.71
N LYS A 140 -1.16 -1.90 26.33
CA LYS A 140 -0.54 -0.58 26.06
C LYS A 140 0.95 -0.48 26.50
N ILE A 141 1.83 0.27 25.80
CA ILE A 141 3.32 0.35 26.00
C ILE A 141 3.89 1.80 25.71
N THR A 142 5.13 2.15 26.14
CA THR A 142 5.77 3.52 26.11
C THR A 142 7.32 3.54 25.80
N ASN A 143 7.98 4.71 25.56
CA ASN A 143 9.24 4.89 24.75
C ASN A 143 10.44 5.74 25.32
N ARG A 144 11.67 5.69 24.70
CA ARG A 144 12.84 6.68 24.66
C ARG A 144 14.07 6.10 23.86
N CYS A 145 15.29 6.67 23.60
CA CYS A 145 15.93 7.98 23.20
C CYS A 145 17.51 7.86 23.27
N THR A 146 18.49 8.59 22.63
CA THR A 146 18.62 9.59 21.50
C THR A 146 20.12 9.76 20.99
N ARG A 147 20.37 10.30 19.77
CA ARG A 147 21.61 10.95 19.13
C ARG A 147 22.22 10.22 17.88
N ASP A 148 23.31 10.67 17.20
CA ASP A 148 23.45 11.77 16.16
C ASP A 148 24.65 11.53 15.14
N PRO A 149 24.64 11.97 13.84
CA PRO A 149 25.40 11.36 12.69
C PRO A 149 26.67 11.96 12.07
N ASN A 150 27.46 11.07 11.42
CA ASN A 150 28.08 11.15 10.06
C ASN A 150 28.65 9.76 9.62
N GLY A 151 28.92 9.38 8.36
CA GLY A 151 28.69 9.99 7.03
C GLY A 151 29.58 9.29 5.95
N GLU A 152 29.05 8.93 4.76
CA GLU A 152 29.73 8.04 3.78
C GLU A 152 29.83 8.62 2.33
N PRO A 153 30.82 8.20 1.48
CA PRO A 153 31.08 8.82 0.18
C PRO A 153 30.54 8.08 -1.07
N GLU A 154 30.26 6.77 -1.04
CA GLU A 154 29.98 5.95 -2.25
C GLU A 154 28.65 6.32 -2.94
N LEU A 155 27.75 6.98 -2.22
CA LEU A 155 26.37 7.26 -2.64
C LEU A 155 26.20 8.62 -3.35
N ARG A 156 27.30 9.32 -3.67
CA ARG A 156 27.29 10.67 -4.28
C ARG A 156 26.50 10.76 -5.59
N TRP A 157 26.56 9.73 -6.43
CA TRP A 157 25.88 9.72 -7.75
C TRP A 157 24.36 9.92 -7.69
N LEU A 158 23.73 9.64 -6.53
CA LEU A 158 22.32 9.93 -6.28
C LEU A 158 22.09 11.41 -5.95
N VAL A 159 23.00 12.04 -5.21
CA VAL A 159 22.97 13.49 -4.92
C VAL A 159 23.17 14.29 -6.21
N ASP A 160 24.02 13.80 -7.12
CA ASP A 160 24.24 14.39 -8.46
C ASP A 160 22.98 14.37 -9.34
N ARG A 161 21.97 13.53 -9.01
CA ARG A 161 20.62 13.53 -9.64
C ARG A 161 19.63 14.48 -8.95
N GLY A 162 20.09 15.36 -8.06
CA GLY A 162 19.29 16.46 -7.46
C GLY A 162 18.42 16.08 -6.26
N GLY A 163 18.12 14.79 -6.05
CA GLY A 163 17.35 14.33 -4.90
C GLY A 163 18.17 14.24 -3.60
N LYS A 164 17.46 14.18 -2.47
CA LYS A 164 18.08 14.14 -1.13
C LYS A 164 18.36 12.70 -0.71
N LEU A 165 19.63 12.44 -0.42
CA LEU A 165 20.10 11.17 0.14
C LEU A 165 19.99 11.20 1.68
N PHE A 166 19.37 10.18 2.24
CA PHE A 166 19.28 9.93 3.68
C PHE A 166 20.08 8.68 4.00
N VAL A 167 21.26 8.85 4.59
CA VAL A 167 22.09 7.77 5.14
C VAL A 167 21.89 7.74 6.65
N PHE A 168 21.59 6.56 7.20
CA PHE A 168 21.15 6.39 8.59
C PHE A 168 22.22 5.79 9.51
N GLY A 169 23.35 5.36 8.95
CA GLY A 169 24.54 4.90 9.64
C GLY A 169 25.52 4.28 8.65
N THR A 170 26.53 3.58 9.16
CA THR A 170 27.32 2.64 8.36
C THR A 170 26.62 1.27 8.31
N PHE A 171 27.19 0.29 7.61
CA PHE A 171 26.67 -1.08 7.63
C PHE A 171 26.67 -1.67 9.05
N GLY A 172 25.59 -2.37 9.41
CA GLY A 172 25.37 -2.95 10.75
C GLY A 172 25.18 -1.93 11.88
N GLN A 173 25.59 -0.68 11.71
CA GLN A 173 25.56 0.36 12.75
C GLN A 173 24.74 1.56 12.27
N SER A 174 23.42 1.42 12.41
CA SER A 174 22.43 2.51 12.27
C SER A 174 22.50 3.52 13.43
N GLN A 175 23.72 3.90 13.84
CA GLN A 175 24.10 4.64 15.05
C GLN A 175 23.23 5.87 15.36
N TYR A 176 22.65 6.45 14.31
CA TYR A 176 22.04 7.77 14.27
C TYR A 176 20.54 7.74 13.98
N PHE A 177 20.03 6.54 13.75
CA PHE A 177 18.66 6.24 13.41
C PHE A 177 18.09 5.14 14.33
N HIS A 178 18.87 4.62 15.28
CA HIS A 178 18.42 3.59 16.22
C HIS A 178 17.11 3.92 16.94
N LYS A 179 16.81 5.21 17.22
CA LYS A 179 15.54 5.59 17.86
C LYS A 179 14.37 5.47 16.91
N GLU A 180 14.54 6.00 15.70
CA GLU A 180 13.52 6.08 14.66
C GLU A 180 13.28 4.70 14.05
N LEU A 181 14.34 3.91 13.86
CA LEU A 181 14.30 2.47 13.56
C LEU A 181 13.67 1.67 14.71
N PHE A 182 13.92 2.02 15.98
CA PHE A 182 13.24 1.38 17.11
C PHE A 182 11.75 1.75 17.14
N ILE A 183 11.36 3.01 16.88
CA ILE A 183 9.95 3.42 16.78
C ILE A 183 9.27 2.71 15.62
N LEU A 184 9.92 2.64 14.46
CA LEU A 184 9.38 2.01 13.25
C LEU A 184 9.32 0.49 13.38
N GLY A 185 10.39 -0.14 13.88
CA GLY A 185 10.46 -1.56 14.20
C GLY A 185 9.49 -1.98 15.31
N ALA A 186 9.35 -1.16 16.37
CA ALA A 186 8.32 -1.36 17.39
C ALA A 186 6.92 -1.20 16.79
N SER A 187 6.68 -0.22 15.90
CA SER A 187 5.38 -0.07 15.23
C SER A 187 5.05 -1.29 14.36
N ILE A 188 6.03 -1.85 13.64
CA ILE A 188 5.84 -3.09 12.87
C ILE A 188 5.60 -4.26 13.84
N LEU A 189 6.34 -4.35 14.94
CA LEU A 189 6.20 -5.41 15.94
C LEU A 189 4.90 -5.32 16.76
N THR A 190 4.30 -4.14 16.94
CA THR A 190 2.96 -4.00 17.55
C THR A 190 1.85 -4.20 16.54
N ASN A 191 2.03 -3.73 15.29
CA ASN A 191 0.96 -3.69 14.30
C ASN A 191 0.86 -4.95 13.44
N ALA A 192 1.94 -5.70 13.20
CA ALA A 192 1.91 -6.93 12.41
C ALA A 192 1.29 -8.14 13.14
N PRO A 193 1.49 -8.36 14.46
CA PRO A 193 0.83 -9.46 15.16
C PRO A 193 -0.69 -9.32 15.28
N VAL A 194 -1.21 -8.08 15.35
CA VAL A 194 -2.64 -7.85 15.57
C VAL A 194 -3.51 -8.44 14.43
N PRO A 195 -3.24 -8.17 13.14
CA PRO A 195 -3.93 -8.86 12.04
C PRO A 195 -3.72 -10.38 12.02
N ILE A 196 -2.50 -10.88 12.32
CA ILE A 196 -2.24 -12.33 12.39
C ILE A 196 -3.14 -12.99 13.44
N ILE A 197 -3.21 -12.42 14.64
CA ILE A 197 -4.05 -12.91 15.75
C ILE A 197 -5.53 -12.84 15.37
N ILE A 198 -5.99 -11.70 14.84
CA ILE A 198 -7.40 -11.52 14.42
C ILE A 198 -7.79 -12.49 13.31
N THR A 199 -6.90 -12.79 12.35
CA THR A 199 -7.18 -13.78 11.31
C THR A 199 -7.12 -15.22 11.82
N PHE A 200 -6.22 -15.55 12.76
CA PHE A 200 -6.21 -16.87 13.39
C PHE A 200 -7.49 -17.11 14.20
N ASP A 201 -7.91 -16.14 15.00
CA ASP A 201 -9.18 -16.14 15.73
C ASP A 201 -10.37 -16.25 14.77
N ALA A 202 -10.47 -15.38 13.76
CA ALA A 202 -11.55 -15.42 12.78
C ALA A 202 -11.63 -16.78 12.06
N VAL A 203 -10.49 -17.35 11.63
CA VAL A 203 -10.39 -18.70 11.05
C VAL A 203 -10.96 -19.77 11.98
N ASN A 204 -10.66 -19.71 13.27
CA ASN A 204 -11.16 -20.68 14.24
C ASN A 204 -12.65 -20.47 14.53
N ASN A 205 -13.11 -19.22 14.59
CA ASN A 205 -14.52 -18.90 14.81
C ASN A 205 -15.41 -19.39 13.66
N LEU A 206 -14.98 -19.42 12.38
CA LEU A 206 -15.80 -20.09 11.35
C LEU A 206 -15.72 -21.61 11.38
N LYS A 207 -14.63 -22.23 11.88
CA LYS A 207 -14.62 -23.69 12.09
C LYS A 207 -15.72 -24.07 13.08
N SER A 208 -15.95 -23.24 14.10
CA SER A 208 -17.08 -23.35 15.02
C SER A 208 -18.42 -23.01 14.34
N MET A 209 -18.57 -21.85 13.67
CA MET A 209 -19.83 -21.50 12.99
C MET A 209 -20.27 -22.52 11.93
N ARG A 210 -19.33 -23.24 11.30
CA ARG A 210 -19.62 -24.30 10.32
C ARG A 210 -20.31 -25.53 10.93
N THR A 211 -20.21 -25.75 12.25
CA THR A 211 -20.96 -26.82 12.94
C THR A 211 -22.32 -26.35 13.48
N ALA A 212 -22.58 -25.04 13.50
CA ALA A 212 -23.89 -24.48 13.83
C ALA A 212 -24.80 -24.49 12.59
N ASN A 213 -26.04 -24.97 12.73
CA ASN A 213 -27.03 -25.08 11.65
C ASN A 213 -27.62 -23.72 11.21
N LEU A 214 -26.78 -22.84 10.68
CA LEU A 214 -27.20 -21.59 10.03
C LEU A 214 -27.75 -21.85 8.61
N SER A 215 -28.62 -20.96 8.15
CA SER A 215 -29.17 -21.04 6.78
C SER A 215 -28.06 -21.04 5.73
N ASN A 216 -28.07 -22.06 4.84
CA ASN A 216 -27.09 -22.29 3.79
C ASN A 216 -26.77 -21.04 2.94
N LYS A 217 -27.76 -20.16 2.72
CA LYS A 217 -27.58 -18.91 1.96
C LYS A 217 -26.72 -17.89 2.70
N THR A 218 -26.98 -17.69 4.00
CA THR A 218 -26.23 -16.76 4.85
C THR A 218 -24.82 -17.29 5.11
N ALA A 219 -24.69 -18.57 5.48
CA ALA A 219 -23.39 -19.21 5.71
C ALA A 219 -22.45 -19.09 4.49
N LYS A 220 -22.98 -19.32 3.28
CA LYS A 220 -22.24 -19.16 2.02
C LYS A 220 -21.77 -17.73 1.78
N MET A 221 -22.59 -16.72 2.10
CA MET A 221 -22.21 -15.31 1.94
C MET A 221 -21.12 -14.89 2.94
N THR A 222 -21.26 -15.26 4.22
CA THR A 222 -20.23 -15.00 5.25
C THR A 222 -18.91 -15.69 4.90
N GLN A 223 -18.96 -16.95 4.45
CA GLN A 223 -17.78 -17.69 4.00
C GLN A 223 -17.09 -17.03 2.78
N GLN A 224 -17.85 -16.43 1.85
CA GLN A 224 -17.30 -15.70 0.71
C GLN A 224 -16.62 -14.39 1.15
N LEU A 225 -17.27 -13.60 2.01
CA LEU A 225 -16.76 -12.34 2.53
C LEU A 225 -15.50 -12.54 3.40
N LEU A 226 -15.43 -13.61 4.19
CA LEU A 226 -14.22 -13.90 4.95
C LEU A 226 -13.15 -14.60 4.09
N SER A 227 -13.50 -15.41 3.08
CA SER A 227 -12.52 -15.88 2.09
C SER A 227 -11.85 -14.71 1.35
N LEU A 228 -12.58 -13.62 1.13
CA LEU A 228 -12.04 -12.32 0.69
C LEU A 228 -11.05 -11.75 1.72
N PHE A 229 -11.49 -11.55 2.96
CA PHE A 229 -10.70 -10.97 4.03
C PHE A 229 -9.37 -11.71 4.30
N ILE A 230 -9.40 -13.05 4.35
CA ILE A 230 -8.19 -13.88 4.55
C ILE A 230 -7.20 -13.68 3.40
N ILE A 231 -7.68 -13.63 2.14
CA ILE A 231 -6.79 -13.38 0.99
C ILE A 231 -6.23 -11.97 1.08
N GLN A 232 -7.06 -10.97 1.38
CA GLN A 232 -6.63 -9.57 1.52
C GLN A 232 -5.56 -9.42 2.62
N LEU A 233 -5.68 -10.07 3.79
CA LEU A 233 -4.61 -10.00 4.80
C LEU A 233 -3.35 -10.77 4.39
N ASN A 234 -3.45 -12.02 3.95
CA ASN A 234 -2.24 -12.80 3.60
C ASN A 234 -1.42 -12.10 2.51
N LEU A 235 -2.12 -11.39 1.62
CA LEU A 235 -1.52 -10.59 0.57
C LEU A 235 -0.88 -9.31 1.15
N ALA A 236 -1.56 -8.57 2.04
CA ALA A 236 -0.99 -7.43 2.78
C ALA A 236 0.26 -7.78 3.61
N MET A 237 0.28 -8.95 4.24
CA MET A 237 1.46 -9.46 4.96
C MET A 237 2.64 -9.71 4.01
N LEU A 238 2.36 -10.11 2.76
CA LEU A 238 3.34 -10.44 1.73
C LEU A 238 3.83 -9.21 0.94
N SER A 239 3.01 -8.17 0.79
CA SER A 239 3.33 -6.91 0.10
C SER A 239 3.90 -5.82 1.01
N MET A 240 3.39 -5.71 2.23
CA MET A 240 3.77 -4.67 3.18
C MET A 240 4.76 -5.21 4.21
N VAL A 241 4.37 -6.22 4.99
CA VAL A 241 5.18 -6.64 6.16
C VAL A 241 6.47 -7.34 5.77
N ILE A 242 6.44 -8.31 4.84
CA ILE A 242 7.65 -9.00 4.39
C ILE A 242 8.65 -8.03 3.73
N PRO A 243 8.29 -7.21 2.73
CA PRO A 243 9.23 -6.29 2.10
C PRO A 243 9.76 -5.21 3.03
N LEU A 244 8.95 -4.67 3.94
CA LEU A 244 9.45 -3.77 4.99
C LEU A 244 10.43 -4.48 5.92
N THR A 245 10.15 -5.71 6.35
CA THR A 245 11.07 -6.49 7.20
C THR A 245 12.40 -6.77 6.50
N VAL A 246 12.36 -7.16 5.22
CA VAL A 246 13.55 -7.35 4.39
C VAL A 246 14.32 -6.04 4.21
N LEU A 247 13.62 -4.92 3.98
CA LEU A 247 14.18 -3.59 3.84
C LEU A 247 14.85 -3.06 5.12
N PHE A 248 14.30 -3.37 6.31
CA PHE A 248 14.90 -3.01 7.58
C PHE A 248 15.98 -3.99 8.07
N SER A 249 16.09 -5.19 7.49
CA SER A 249 17.10 -6.17 7.91
C SER A 249 18.55 -5.66 7.89
N PRO A 250 19.04 -4.86 6.90
CA PRO A 250 20.41 -4.34 6.90
C PRO A 250 20.66 -3.23 7.93
N PHE A 251 19.59 -2.66 8.50
CA PHE A 251 19.69 -1.66 9.58
C PHE A 251 19.84 -2.30 10.96
N LEU A 252 19.53 -3.60 11.08
CA LEU A 252 19.55 -4.40 12.32
C LEU A 252 20.71 -5.41 12.36
N VAL A 253 21.11 -5.95 11.21
CA VAL A 253 22.14 -6.97 11.06
C VAL A 253 23.00 -6.61 9.85
N ASP A 254 24.33 -6.65 9.99
CA ASP A 254 25.19 -6.57 8.80
C ASP A 254 25.10 -7.88 8.00
N LEU A 255 24.67 -7.74 6.75
CA LEU A 255 24.54 -8.83 5.79
C LEU A 255 25.53 -8.71 4.62
N THR A 256 26.32 -7.62 4.55
CA THR A 256 27.16 -7.29 3.39
C THR A 256 28.29 -8.30 3.15
N GLU A 257 28.89 -8.84 4.21
CA GLU A 257 29.92 -9.88 4.13
C GLU A 257 29.36 -11.25 3.72
N LYS A 258 28.06 -11.48 3.92
CA LYS A 258 27.43 -12.81 3.82
C LYS A 258 26.59 -13.00 2.55
N ILE A 259 26.12 -11.91 1.94
CA ILE A 259 25.23 -11.95 0.78
C ILE A 259 25.97 -11.43 -0.46
N PRO A 260 26.09 -12.23 -1.54
CA PRO A 260 26.78 -11.81 -2.75
C PRO A 260 26.00 -10.69 -3.47
N GLY A 261 26.70 -9.76 -4.11
CA GLY A 261 26.11 -8.58 -4.76
C GLY A 261 24.88 -8.84 -5.65
N PRO A 262 24.86 -9.87 -6.53
CA PRO A 262 23.69 -10.21 -7.33
C PRO A 262 22.44 -10.57 -6.50
N ALA A 263 22.61 -11.16 -5.31
CA ALA A 263 21.49 -11.46 -4.43
C ALA A 263 20.90 -10.17 -3.82
N HIS A 264 21.72 -9.19 -3.43
CA HIS A 264 21.21 -7.88 -2.99
C HIS A 264 20.40 -7.16 -4.09
N LEU A 265 20.83 -7.24 -5.35
CA LEU A 265 20.07 -6.72 -6.49
C LEU A 265 18.71 -7.41 -6.64
N ILE A 266 18.67 -8.75 -6.60
CA ILE A 266 17.43 -9.54 -6.65
C ILE A 266 16.51 -9.21 -5.47
N THR A 267 17.05 -9.12 -4.25
CA THR A 267 16.30 -8.73 -3.05
C THR A 267 15.71 -7.32 -3.20
N ARG A 268 16.45 -6.36 -3.75
CA ARG A 268 15.93 -5.00 -3.96
C ARG A 268 14.84 -4.95 -5.02
N ILE A 269 15.00 -5.68 -6.14
CA ILE A 269 13.96 -5.83 -7.17
C ILE A 269 12.69 -6.43 -6.55
N PHE A 270 12.81 -7.48 -5.73
CA PHE A 270 11.70 -8.09 -5.01
C PHE A 270 11.01 -7.10 -4.06
N VAL A 271 11.77 -6.44 -3.18
CA VAL A 271 11.24 -5.44 -2.23
C VAL A 271 10.50 -4.32 -2.95
N LEU A 272 11.09 -3.79 -4.04
CA LEU A 272 10.48 -2.73 -4.84
C LEU A 272 9.17 -3.19 -5.49
N ILE A 273 9.16 -4.35 -6.17
CA ILE A 273 7.95 -4.89 -6.82
C ILE A 273 6.83 -5.07 -5.79
N PHE A 274 7.09 -5.75 -4.67
CA PHE A 274 6.04 -6.07 -3.71
C PHE A 274 5.50 -4.83 -2.97
N LEU A 275 6.36 -3.85 -2.64
CA LEU A 275 5.92 -2.56 -2.08
C LEU A 275 5.06 -1.76 -3.08
N THR A 276 5.36 -1.81 -4.38
CA THR A 276 4.53 -1.16 -5.41
C THR A 276 3.26 -1.95 -5.77
N ALA A 277 3.17 -3.21 -5.38
CA ALA A 277 2.03 -4.07 -5.70
C ALA A 277 0.89 -4.01 -4.66
N ASP A 278 1.17 -3.57 -3.43
CA ASP A 278 0.20 -3.49 -2.32
C ASP A 278 -1.12 -2.79 -2.73
N SER A 279 -1.00 -1.64 -3.39
CA SER A 279 -2.07 -0.80 -3.91
C SER A 279 -3.02 -1.50 -4.90
N PHE A 280 -2.48 -2.42 -5.69
CA PHE A 280 -3.26 -3.20 -6.66
C PHE A 280 -4.07 -4.29 -5.99
N GLN A 281 -3.54 -4.84 -4.90
CA GLN A 281 -3.95 -6.13 -4.40
C GLN A 281 -5.32 -6.08 -3.73
N PHE A 282 -5.61 -5.05 -2.91
CA PHE A 282 -6.93 -4.92 -2.30
C PHE A 282 -8.05 -4.72 -3.32
N PRO A 283 -7.96 -3.78 -4.30
CA PRO A 283 -8.98 -3.60 -5.32
C PRO A 283 -9.09 -4.80 -6.26
N LEU A 284 -7.98 -5.39 -6.71
CA LEU A 284 -7.98 -6.50 -7.65
C LEU A 284 -8.57 -7.78 -7.04
N VAL A 285 -8.22 -8.11 -5.78
CA VAL A 285 -8.84 -9.23 -5.06
C VAL A 285 -10.34 -8.99 -4.84
N PHE A 286 -10.73 -7.77 -4.47
CA PHE A 286 -12.13 -7.41 -4.31
C PHE A 286 -12.91 -7.56 -5.62
N ILE A 287 -12.44 -6.96 -6.72
CA ILE A 287 -13.05 -7.06 -8.06
C ILE A 287 -13.19 -8.52 -8.52
N LEU A 288 -12.12 -9.31 -8.45
CA LEU A 288 -12.10 -10.69 -8.94
C LEU A 288 -13.06 -11.61 -8.18
N LYS A 289 -13.18 -11.42 -6.86
CA LYS A 289 -13.90 -12.34 -5.97
C LYS A 289 -15.34 -11.88 -5.67
N CYS A 290 -15.62 -10.58 -5.65
CA CYS A 290 -16.98 -10.02 -5.63
C CYS A 290 -17.72 -10.24 -6.96
N SER A 291 -17.01 -10.49 -8.07
CA SER A 291 -17.56 -10.90 -9.37
C SER A 291 -18.12 -12.35 -9.37
N GLY A 292 -18.73 -12.80 -8.28
CA GLY A 292 -19.21 -14.17 -8.07
C GLY A 292 -20.29 -14.67 -9.06
N GLY A 293 -20.88 -13.77 -9.86
CA GLY A 293 -21.71 -14.09 -11.02
C GLY A 293 -20.93 -14.39 -12.31
N GLY A 294 -19.62 -14.66 -12.21
CA GLY A 294 -18.72 -14.92 -13.33
C GLY A 294 -18.15 -13.65 -13.98
N LYS A 295 -16.93 -13.75 -14.55
CA LYS A 295 -16.19 -12.64 -15.18
C LYS A 295 -17.02 -11.87 -16.23
N ALA A 296 -17.89 -12.60 -16.95
CA ALA A 296 -18.80 -12.01 -17.94
C ALA A 296 -19.72 -10.93 -17.36
N ASN A 297 -20.23 -11.09 -16.14
CA ASN A 297 -21.10 -10.10 -15.50
C ASN A 297 -20.33 -8.84 -15.09
N PHE A 298 -19.09 -8.95 -14.61
CA PHE A 298 -18.24 -7.78 -14.36
C PHE A 298 -17.91 -7.06 -15.66
N VAL A 299 -17.47 -7.75 -16.71
CA VAL A 299 -17.18 -7.15 -18.02
C VAL A 299 -18.43 -6.49 -18.62
N ALA A 300 -19.61 -7.10 -18.50
CA ALA A 300 -20.87 -6.52 -18.95
C ALA A 300 -21.33 -5.32 -18.09
N ARG A 301 -20.90 -5.20 -16.82
CA ARG A 301 -21.14 -4.01 -15.99
C ARG A 301 -20.16 -2.89 -16.34
N PHE A 302 -18.87 -3.21 -16.47
CA PHE A 302 -17.80 -2.30 -16.86
C PHE A 302 -18.07 -1.66 -18.24
N ARG A 303 -18.40 -2.48 -19.25
CA ARG A 303 -18.84 -1.99 -20.58
C ARG A 303 -20.06 -1.06 -20.50
N ARG A 304 -21.02 -1.31 -19.60
CA ARG A 304 -22.20 -0.44 -19.43
C ARG A 304 -21.86 0.91 -18.79
N ILE A 305 -20.89 0.94 -17.86
CA ILE A 305 -20.38 2.19 -17.28
C ILE A 305 -19.69 3.02 -18.38
N PHE A 306 -18.73 2.44 -19.09
CA PHE A 306 -18.01 3.15 -20.15
C PHE A 306 -18.91 3.57 -21.32
N LYS A 307 -19.86 2.72 -21.76
CA LYS A 307 -20.82 3.08 -22.81
C LYS A 307 -21.76 4.22 -22.39
N LYS A 308 -22.21 4.27 -21.13
CA LYS A 308 -23.00 5.42 -20.64
C LYS A 308 -22.21 6.73 -20.66
N GLY A 309 -20.89 6.70 -20.53
CA GLY A 309 -20.03 7.87 -20.69
C GLY A 309 -19.82 8.30 -22.15
N THR A 310 -20.29 7.52 -23.14
CA THR A 310 -20.14 7.82 -24.58
C THR A 310 -21.45 8.22 -25.28
N GLU A 311 -22.59 8.19 -24.59
CA GLU A 311 -23.84 8.74 -25.13
C GLU A 311 -23.88 10.27 -24.89
N PRO A 312 -23.97 11.11 -25.95
CA PRO A 312 -23.84 12.55 -25.81
C PRO A 312 -25.07 13.18 -25.15
N VAL A 313 -24.96 13.45 -23.84
CA VAL A 313 -25.97 14.17 -23.02
C VAL A 313 -26.37 15.53 -23.61
N LEU A 314 -25.55 16.10 -24.48
CA LEU A 314 -25.75 17.38 -25.17
C LEU A 314 -26.93 17.42 -26.15
N VAL A 315 -27.50 16.28 -26.58
CA VAL A 315 -28.55 16.26 -27.63
C VAL A 315 -29.97 16.30 -27.06
N SER A 316 -30.23 15.72 -25.88
CA SER A 316 -31.60 15.66 -25.32
C SER A 316 -32.09 17.00 -24.77
N ALA A 317 -31.19 17.92 -24.39
CA ALA A 317 -31.53 19.24 -23.87
C ALA A 317 -31.94 20.28 -24.94
N PHE A 318 -31.70 20.00 -26.23
CA PHE A 318 -31.96 20.95 -27.32
C PHE A 318 -33.26 20.71 -28.10
N ASN A 319 -33.90 19.55 -27.93
CA ASN A 319 -35.15 19.21 -28.63
C ASN A 319 -36.42 19.49 -27.81
N SER A 320 -36.31 19.98 -26.57
CA SER A 320 -37.46 20.46 -25.79
C SER A 320 -37.88 21.88 -26.19
N SER A 321 -38.17 22.09 -27.47
CA SER A 321 -38.89 23.29 -27.92
C SER A 321 -40.29 23.29 -27.32
N PRO A 322 -40.73 24.36 -26.64
CA PRO A 322 -42.09 24.45 -26.13
C PRO A 322 -43.07 24.66 -27.29
N THR A 323 -43.69 23.59 -27.77
CA THR A 323 -44.87 23.69 -28.65
C THR A 323 -46.01 24.32 -27.85
N SER A 324 -46.30 25.59 -28.13
CA SER A 324 -47.36 26.34 -27.48
C SER A 324 -48.73 25.84 -27.93
N ASP A 325 -49.43 25.09 -27.07
CA ASP A 325 -50.85 24.75 -27.24
C ASP A 325 -51.72 26.01 -27.10
N PHE A 326 -51.87 26.75 -28.21
CA PHE A 326 -52.69 27.96 -28.28
C PHE A 326 -54.16 27.60 -28.50
N THR A 327 -54.81 27.14 -27.43
CA THR A 327 -56.13 26.51 -27.50
C THR A 327 -57.28 27.49 -27.35
N ARG A 328 -57.98 27.75 -28.47
CA ARG A 328 -59.42 28.12 -28.60
C ARG A 328 -60.00 29.21 -27.69
N THR A 329 -60.42 30.30 -28.33
CA THR A 329 -61.77 30.89 -28.12
C THR A 329 -62.68 30.42 -29.24
#